data_AF-A0A7C5NSA2-F1
#
_entry.id   AF-A0A7C5NSA2-F1
#
_cell.length_a   1.000
_cell.length_b   1.000
_cell.length_c   1.000
_cell.angle_alpha   90.00
_cell.angle_beta   90.00
_cell.angle_gamma   90.00
#
_symmetry.space_group_name_H-M   'P 1'
#
loop_
_entity.id
_entity.type
_entity.pdbx_description
1 polymer ?
#
loop_
_entity_poly.entity_id
_entity_poly.type
_entity_poly.pdbx_seq_one_letter_code
_entity_poly.pdbx_strand_id
1 'polypeptide(L)'
;MDNGKKLIYMADLMPSTAHIRLPYVMSYDIRPLDTLQERKSFYERAIDENSYLFLEHDPFNEVFTIAKDSKGRYGVGDILRLDEIR
;
A
#
# COMPACT_ATOMS: atom_id res chain seq x y z
N MET A 1 -8.13 -13.98 10.51
CA MET A 1 -7.03 -13.23 9.87
C MET A 1 -5.99 -14.23 9.43
N ASP A 2 -5.90 -14.38 8.11
CA ASP A 2 -5.22 -15.45 7.42
C ASP A 2 -3.76 -15.51 7.89
N ASN A 3 -3.36 -16.62 8.51
CA ASN A 3 -2.01 -16.83 9.05
C ASN A 3 -1.47 -15.73 9.99
N GLY A 4 -2.34 -14.95 10.66
CA GLY A 4 -1.90 -13.88 11.56
C GLY A 4 -1.38 -12.61 10.86
N LYS A 5 -1.61 -12.48 9.55
CA LYS A 5 -1.33 -11.24 8.81
C LYS A 5 -2.25 -10.11 9.28
N LYS A 6 -1.72 -8.89 9.33
CA LYS A 6 -2.48 -7.68 9.67
C LYS A 6 -3.14 -7.11 8.42
N LEU A 7 -4.37 -6.61 8.60
CA LEU A 7 -5.01 -5.71 7.64
C LEU A 7 -4.77 -4.26 8.06
N ILE A 8 -4.19 -3.47 7.17
CA ILE A 8 -3.91 -2.06 7.39
C ILE A 8 -4.83 -1.23 6.48
N TYR A 9 -5.67 -0.41 7.11
CA TYR A 9 -6.47 0.59 6.41
C TYR A 9 -5.57 1.78 6.01
N MET A 10 -5.49 2.08 4.71
CA MET A 10 -4.51 3.06 4.19
C MET A 10 -4.97 4.52 4.26
N ALA A 11 -6.25 4.78 4.54
CA ALA A 11 -6.85 6.12 4.47
C ALA A 11 -6.42 6.83 3.16
N ASP A 12 -5.99 8.09 3.27
CA ASP A 12 -5.62 8.94 2.14
C ASP A 12 -4.12 8.87 1.74
N LEU A 13 -3.40 7.80 2.12
CA LEU A 13 -1.97 7.66 1.80
C LEU A 13 -1.71 7.52 0.28
N MET A 14 -2.67 6.94 -0.44
CA MET A 14 -2.78 6.97 -1.90
C MET A 14 -4.19 6.52 -2.30
N PRO A 15 -4.70 6.91 -3.48
CA PRO A 15 -6.09 6.65 -3.83
C PRO A 15 -6.28 5.27 -4.50
N SER A 16 -5.27 4.74 -5.19
CA SER A 16 -5.38 3.43 -5.83
C SER A 16 -4.03 2.76 -6.03
N THR A 17 -4.05 1.46 -6.31
CA THR A 17 -2.86 0.65 -6.62
C THR A 17 -2.03 1.19 -7.79
N ALA A 18 -2.64 1.92 -8.74
CA ALA A 18 -1.92 2.61 -9.82
C ALA A 18 -0.93 3.67 -9.32
N HIS A 19 -1.10 4.14 -8.09
CA HIS A 19 -0.33 5.20 -7.45
C HIS A 19 0.76 4.68 -6.50
N ILE A 20 1.01 3.36 -6.51
CA ILE A 20 1.99 2.69 -5.63
C ILE A 20 3.42 3.23 -5.75
N ARG A 21 3.78 3.78 -6.92
CA ARG A 21 5.14 4.26 -7.21
C ARG A 21 5.51 5.39 -6.27
N LEU A 22 6.66 5.25 -5.59
CA LEU A 22 7.10 6.21 -4.58
C LEU A 22 7.11 7.68 -5.07
N PRO A 23 7.46 8.05 -6.30
CA PRO A 23 7.43 9.46 -6.72
C PRO A 23 6.03 10.12 -6.81
N TYR A 24 4.94 9.39 -6.60
CA TYR A 24 3.60 9.95 -6.58
C TYR A 24 3.31 10.71 -5.28
N VAL A 25 2.70 11.89 -5.35
CA VAL A 25 2.30 12.68 -4.19
C VAL A 25 0.89 13.23 -4.38
N MET A 26 0.12 13.36 -3.31
CA MET A 26 -1.23 13.92 -3.38
C MET A 26 -1.14 15.44 -3.53
N SER A 27 -2.08 16.05 -4.26
CA SER A 27 -2.09 17.51 -4.47
C SER A 27 -2.38 18.30 -3.20
N TYR A 28 -3.01 17.66 -2.21
CA TYR A 28 -3.34 18.25 -0.91
C TYR A 28 -2.29 17.97 0.18
N ASP A 29 -1.21 17.25 -0.13
CA ASP A 29 -0.11 17.06 0.82
C ASP A 29 0.56 18.41 1.13
N ILE A 30 0.55 18.81 2.41
CA ILE A 30 1.17 20.06 2.85
C ILE A 30 2.70 19.98 2.74
N ARG A 31 3.27 18.80 2.98
CA ARG A 31 4.72 18.53 2.97
C ARG A 31 5.05 17.28 2.16
N PRO A 32 5.05 17.35 0.82
CA PRO A 32 5.17 16.17 -0.04
C PRO A 32 6.46 15.38 0.20
N LEU A 33 7.58 16.04 0.53
CA LEU A 33 8.84 15.34 0.82
C LEU A 33 8.76 14.51 2.12
N ASP A 34 8.04 15.00 3.13
CA ASP A 34 7.84 14.28 4.39
C ASP A 34 6.91 13.08 4.13
N THR A 35 5.80 13.27 3.41
CA THR A 35 4.89 12.19 2.97
C THR A 35 5.65 11.08 2.22
N LEU A 36 6.58 11.45 1.34
CA LEU A 36 7.40 10.48 0.61
C LEU A 36 8.30 9.65 1.53
N GLN A 37 8.90 10.26 2.55
CA GLN A 37 9.73 9.55 3.53
C GLN A 37 8.90 8.61 4.41
N GLU A 38 7.76 9.10 4.91
CA GLU A 38 6.81 8.32 5.71
C GLU A 38 6.28 7.13 4.93
N ARG A 39 5.84 7.34 3.68
CA ARG A 39 5.33 6.27 2.82
C ARG A 39 6.40 5.25 2.48
N LYS A 40 7.65 5.68 2.27
CA LYS A 40 8.78 4.75 2.08
C LYS A 40 8.95 3.84 3.30
N SER A 41 9.04 4.41 4.50
CA SER A 41 9.15 3.63 5.75
C SER A 41 7.95 2.72 5.97
N PHE A 42 6.75 3.19 5.64
CA PHE A 42 5.52 2.40 5.70
C PHE A 42 5.57 1.20 4.74
N TYR A 43 6.01 1.40 3.50
CA TYR A 43 6.16 0.34 2.51
C TYR A 43 7.14 -0.74 2.95
N GLU A 44 8.31 -0.37 3.46
CA GLU A 44 9.27 -1.35 4.00
C GLU A 44 8.62 -2.20 5.10
N ARG A 45 7.97 -1.55 6.07
CA ARG A 45 7.29 -2.27 7.15
C ARG A 45 6.18 -3.19 6.65
N ALA A 46 5.38 -2.75 5.67
CA ALA A 46 4.29 -3.55 5.12
C ALA A 46 4.81 -4.79 4.37
N ILE A 47 5.96 -4.67 3.68
CA ILE A 47 6.66 -5.81 3.05
C ILE A 47 7.19 -6.76 4.13
N ASP A 48 7.93 -6.25 5.11
CA ASP A 48 8.57 -7.04 6.17
C ASP A 48 7.54 -7.81 7.02
N GLU A 49 6.42 -7.16 7.34
CA GLU A 49 5.31 -7.76 8.09
C GLU A 49 4.36 -8.58 7.22
N ASN A 50 4.56 -8.61 5.89
CA ASN A 50 3.69 -9.28 4.93
C ASN A 50 2.20 -8.93 5.14
N SER A 51 1.93 -7.63 5.30
CA SER A 51 0.60 -7.11 5.65
C SER A 51 -0.32 -6.99 4.45
N TYR A 52 -1.62 -7.15 4.69
CA TYR A 52 -2.67 -6.75 3.74
C TYR A 52 -2.92 -5.25 3.87
N LEU A 53 -3.07 -4.58 2.74
CA LEU A 53 -3.33 -3.14 2.64
C LEU A 53 -4.69 -2.91 1.99
N PHE A 54 -5.57 -2.16 2.64
CA PHE A 54 -6.90 -1.85 2.13
C PHE A 54 -7.00 -0.40 1.67
N LEU A 55 -7.54 -0.21 0.46
CA LEU A 55 -7.78 1.09 -0.17
C LEU A 55 -9.28 1.32 -0.34
N GLU A 56 -9.79 2.41 0.24
CA GLU A 56 -11.21 2.75 0.12
C GLU A 56 -11.57 3.45 -1.20
N HIS A 57 -10.59 4.05 -1.86
CA HIS A 57 -10.77 4.85 -3.08
C HIS A 57 -10.38 4.08 -4.37
N ASP A 58 -9.89 2.84 -4.27
CA ASP A 58 -9.59 2.01 -5.44
C ASP A 58 -10.86 1.23 -5.84
N PRO A 59 -11.51 1.55 -6.97
CA PRO A 59 -12.77 0.92 -7.35
C PRO A 59 -12.59 -0.52 -7.86
N PHE A 60 -11.35 -1.00 -8.06
CA PHE A 60 -11.07 -2.31 -8.64
C PHE A 60 -10.32 -3.24 -7.68
N ASN A 61 -9.47 -2.69 -6.81
CA ASN A 61 -8.58 -3.47 -5.95
C ASN A 61 -8.77 -3.07 -4.49
N GLU A 62 -9.66 -3.77 -3.79
CA GLU A 62 -9.98 -3.48 -2.39
C GLU A 62 -8.78 -3.71 -1.48
N VAL A 63 -8.12 -4.87 -1.62
CA VAL A 63 -7.00 -5.30 -0.79
C VAL A 63 -5.83 -5.71 -1.67
N PHE A 64 -4.62 -5.34 -1.25
CA PHE A 64 -3.41 -5.81 -1.91
C PHE A 64 -2.26 -6.00 -0.93
N THR A 65 -1.22 -6.72 -1.34
CA THR A 65 0.10 -6.70 -0.67
C THR A 65 1.07 -5.84 -1.49
N ILE A 66 2.09 -5.30 -0.85
CA ILE A 66 3.15 -4.56 -1.53
C ILE A 66 4.39 -5.45 -1.71
N ALA A 67 5.09 -5.28 -2.82
CA ALA A 67 6.32 -6.00 -3.12
C ALA A 67 7.38 -5.10 -3.76
N LYS A 68 8.62 -5.60 -3.84
CA LYS A 68 9.71 -5.00 -4.62
C LYS A 68 10.08 -5.90 -5.78
N ASP A 69 10.35 -5.30 -6.93
CA ASP A 69 10.97 -6.02 -8.04
C ASP A 69 12.49 -6.24 -7.81
N SER A 70 13.14 -6.96 -8.74
CA SER A 70 14.58 -7.23 -8.69
C SER A 70 15.47 -5.98 -8.75
N LYS A 71 14.90 -4.80 -9.08
CA LYS A 71 15.58 -3.51 -9.11
C LYS A 71 15.22 -2.65 -7.88
N GLY A 72 14.51 -3.20 -6.91
CA GLY A 72 14.10 -2.52 -5.68
C GLY A 72 12.94 -1.53 -5.85
N ARG A 73 12.22 -1.55 -6.97
CA ARG A 73 11.07 -0.66 -7.20
C ARG A 73 9.83 -1.26 -6.55
N TYR A 74 9.09 -0.43 -5.80
CA TYR A 74 7.80 -0.82 -5.22
C TYR A 74 6.75 -1.08 -6.29
N GLY A 75 5.97 -2.12 -6.07
CA GLY A 75 4.85 -2.52 -6.92
C GLY A 75 3.77 -3.24 -6.11
N VAL A 76 2.65 -3.48 -6.78
CA VAL A 76 1.56 -4.30 -6.26
C VAL A 76 2.01 -5.75 -6.27
N GLY A 77 1.82 -6.44 -5.16
CA GLY A 77 1.97 -7.89 -5.02
C GLY A 77 0.65 -8.58 -5.34
N ASP A 78 0.15 -9.36 -4.39
CA ASP A 78 -1.12 -10.06 -4.50
C ASP A 78 -2.29 -9.07 -4.42
N ILE A 79 -3.35 -9.31 -5.19
CA ILE A 79 -4.61 -8.57 -5.14
C ILE A 79 -5.68 -9.52 -4.62
N LEU A 80 -6.42 -9.06 -3.62
CA LEU A 80 -7.47 -9.82 -2.94
C LEU A 80 -8.70 -8.94 -2.74
N ARG A 81 -9.80 -9.57 -2.36
CA ARG A 81 -11.01 -8.93 -1.85
C ARG A 81 -11.09 -9.05 -0.33
N LEU A 82 -11.88 -8.17 0.29
CA LEU A 82 -12.10 -8.21 1.73
C LEU A 82 -12.72 -9.53 2.21
N ASP A 83 -13.52 -10.22 1.39
CA ASP A 83 -14.15 -11.50 1.74
C ASP A 83 -13.20 -12.71 1.60
N GLU A 84 -12.07 -12.52 0.91
CA GLU A 84 -11.02 -13.53 0.73
C GLU A 84 -10.03 -13.56 1.92
N ILE A 85 -9.94 -12.48 2.70
CA ILE A 85 -9.05 -12.37 3.87
C ILE A 85 -9.74 -12.83 5.17
N ARG A 86 -9.76 -14.15 5.42
CA ARG A 86 -10.46 -14.75 6.58
C ARG A 86 -9.67 -14.73 7.88
#